data_AF-A0AAE9YR33-F1
#
_entry.id   AF-A0AAE9YR33-F1
#
_cell.length_a   1.000
_cell.length_b   1.000
_cell.length_c   1.000
_cell.angle_alpha   90.00
_cell.angle_beta   90.00
_cell.angle_gamma   90.00
#
_symmetry.space_group_name_H-M   'P 1'
#
loop_
_entity.id
_entity.type
_entity.pdbx_description
1 polymer ?
#
loop_
_entity_poly.entity_id
_entity_poly.type
_entity_poly.pdbx_seq_one_letter_code
_entity_poly.pdbx_strand_id
1 'polypeptide(L)'
;MKYPLLKASPLSNRVSIFILLLLSFFITAAKAQTTEQAFKERQQAHNQIAAASPSTSAMPILAALDISNPSVVDDLLDDYRSSDKADFTLIKLIRVLNLSDEYDQQITGGIQASGVPLWLESGEKSYIYWSENHMIMWLSSAWLLDEHHNKAADSLMRQRLVHFLELKNNYGFYEFLSPNYFPYTMSALLNLADFSRDQTIKTLATGAVKRLLTEVLWATNDHGVFFPAAGRSNTGKYLNAYTANHSKVIYVLTGLGQEPTSASAGSAFISTTNVDMTSVIESWSAVENKTVANGHSITASVNSKLSRQDRVLFQWSFGGYFHPDTWSDTFWGIDDYYSLEDHQSFKDVATPLWLLGKNLTPTFTRGSNLAGLNVDIYKNNSVVLSSLGNHYGGYMGYQTWPWVATVEDIAVWSQSGEVKSFDSRGSQTNNTHLPKVIQQDNLLMAIYWPNSEINAGDLFGPLDTDVSLHWPTEEFNEIQENGRWIIGRKNDSYLAVFRGCSSKINGEYGCEGNRGRQLWGAYVGNSSTHGNYQNFLNSIDNASYYNSLDFHFSCFCNRYHVRITVDGNKIDHYWND
;
A
#
# COMPACT_ATOMS: atom_id res chain seq x y z
N MET A 1 -58.19 -49.03 45.09
CA MET A 1 -58.49 -48.56 46.46
C MET A 1 -58.06 -47.10 46.58
N LYS A 2 -58.84 -46.32 47.33
CA LYS A 2 -58.68 -44.87 47.56
C LYS A 2 -57.40 -44.54 48.36
N TYR A 3 -56.77 -43.41 48.01
CA TYR A 3 -55.78 -42.51 48.67
C TYR A 3 -55.50 -42.68 50.19
N PRO A 4 -54.31 -42.22 50.67
CA PRO A 4 -54.23 -40.82 51.13
C PRO A 4 -52.98 -40.02 50.73
N LEU A 5 -53.22 -38.71 50.56
CA LEU A 5 -52.27 -37.60 50.47
C LEU A 5 -51.35 -37.50 51.69
N LEU A 6 -50.09 -37.13 51.47
CA LEU A 6 -49.21 -36.55 52.50
C LEU A 6 -48.63 -35.23 52.00
N LYS A 7 -48.79 -34.22 52.84
CA LYS A 7 -48.55 -32.78 52.63
C LYS A 7 -47.05 -32.47 52.51
N ALA A 8 -46.71 -31.56 51.59
CA ALA A 8 -45.42 -30.89 51.55
C ALA A 8 -45.32 -29.86 52.70
N SER A 9 -44.23 -29.91 53.46
CA SER A 9 -43.80 -28.85 54.40
C SER A 9 -43.03 -27.76 53.65
N PRO A 10 -43.17 -26.47 54.00
CA PRO A 10 -42.46 -25.41 53.31
C PRO A 10 -41.00 -25.36 53.80
N LEU A 11 -40.04 -25.64 52.91
CA LEU A 11 -38.67 -25.19 53.14
C LEU A 11 -38.65 -23.66 53.06
N SER A 12 -38.06 -23.05 54.08
CA SER A 12 -38.04 -21.61 54.29
C SER A 12 -37.38 -20.84 53.14
N ASN A 13 -38.07 -19.82 52.62
CA ASN A 13 -37.60 -18.83 51.63
C ASN A 13 -36.27 -18.12 51.96
N ARG A 14 -35.69 -18.33 53.15
CA ARG A 14 -34.46 -17.64 53.57
C ARG A 14 -33.17 -18.30 53.08
N VAL A 15 -33.17 -19.58 52.72
CA VAL A 15 -31.95 -20.27 52.23
C VAL A 15 -31.76 -20.09 50.73
N SER A 16 -32.85 -20.07 49.93
CA SER A 16 -32.76 -19.80 48.48
C SER A 16 -32.37 -18.37 48.15
N ILE A 17 -32.77 -17.39 48.97
CA ILE A 17 -32.39 -15.98 48.77
C ILE A 17 -30.91 -15.74 49.10
N PHE A 18 -30.33 -16.47 50.06
CA PHE A 18 -28.90 -16.36 50.38
C PHE A 18 -28.00 -17.01 49.33
N ILE A 19 -28.44 -18.10 48.69
CA ILE A 19 -27.71 -18.73 47.59
C ILE A 19 -27.84 -17.91 46.29
N LEU A 20 -28.98 -17.29 46.03
CA LEU A 20 -29.15 -16.36 44.88
C LEU A 20 -28.43 -15.03 45.09
N LEU A 21 -28.25 -14.54 46.32
CA LEU A 21 -27.42 -13.37 46.62
C LEU A 21 -25.90 -13.67 46.57
N LEU A 22 -25.48 -14.91 46.87
CA LEU A 22 -24.09 -15.33 46.68
C LEU A 22 -23.76 -15.68 45.21
N LEU A 23 -24.72 -16.17 44.42
CA LEU A 23 -24.55 -16.35 42.97
C LEU A 23 -24.66 -15.05 42.16
N SER A 24 -25.29 -13.99 42.69
CA SER A 24 -25.31 -12.67 42.04
C SER A 24 -24.09 -11.80 42.41
N PHE A 25 -23.27 -12.21 43.38
CA PHE A 25 -21.97 -11.59 43.67
C PHE A 25 -20.79 -12.20 42.89
N PHE A 26 -21.04 -13.25 42.11
CA PHE A 26 -20.08 -13.81 41.13
C PHE A 26 -20.51 -13.55 39.68
N ILE A 27 -21.26 -12.48 39.43
CA ILE A 27 -21.16 -11.81 38.13
C ILE A 27 -19.83 -11.09 38.17
N THR A 28 -18.78 -11.79 37.78
CA THR A 28 -17.49 -11.20 37.48
C THR A 28 -17.75 -9.98 36.61
N ALA A 29 -17.41 -8.81 37.13
CA ALA A 29 -17.14 -7.66 36.29
C ALA A 29 -15.96 -8.06 35.40
N ALA A 30 -16.26 -8.73 34.28
CA ALA A 30 -15.32 -8.87 33.18
C ALA A 30 -15.00 -7.43 32.77
N LYS A 31 -13.85 -6.93 33.22
CA LYS A 31 -13.36 -5.62 32.78
C LYS A 31 -13.33 -5.66 31.26
N ALA A 32 -13.86 -4.62 30.61
CA ALA A 32 -13.72 -4.46 29.17
C ALA A 32 -12.23 -4.57 28.83
N GLN A 33 -11.90 -5.46 27.89
CA GLN A 33 -10.55 -5.69 27.44
C GLN A 33 -9.97 -4.40 26.86
N THR A 34 -8.76 -4.03 27.27
CA THR A 34 -8.06 -2.86 26.68
C THR A 34 -7.63 -3.15 25.25
N THR A 35 -7.48 -2.12 24.41
CA THR A 35 -6.93 -2.23 23.04
C THR A 35 -5.62 -3.00 23.00
N GLU A 36 -4.69 -2.69 23.91
CA GLU A 36 -3.40 -3.37 24.04
C GLU A 36 -3.57 -4.87 24.32
N GLN A 37 -4.42 -5.22 25.30
CA GLN A 37 -4.70 -6.62 25.64
C GLN A 37 -5.31 -7.38 24.44
N ALA A 38 -6.26 -6.78 23.72
CA ALA A 38 -6.87 -7.40 22.54
C ALA A 38 -5.84 -7.63 21.42
N PHE A 39 -4.92 -6.68 21.22
CA PHE A 39 -3.81 -6.84 20.29
C PHE A 39 -2.87 -7.98 20.72
N LYS A 40 -2.46 -8.04 21.99
CA LYS A 40 -1.60 -9.11 22.52
C LYS A 40 -2.23 -10.50 22.37
N GLU A 41 -3.54 -10.64 22.60
CA GLU A 41 -4.23 -11.91 22.40
C GLU A 41 -4.25 -12.33 20.93
N ARG A 42 -4.43 -11.40 19.99
CA ARG A 42 -4.30 -11.68 18.55
C ARG A 42 -2.88 -12.07 18.14
N GLN A 43 -1.86 -11.41 18.68
CA GLN A 43 -0.46 -11.82 18.46
C GLN A 43 -0.26 -13.27 18.90
N GLN A 44 -0.75 -13.65 20.09
CA GLN A 44 -0.62 -15.00 20.63
C GLN A 44 -1.37 -16.05 19.78
N ALA A 45 -2.61 -15.76 19.37
CA ALA A 45 -3.39 -16.67 18.52
C ALA A 45 -2.69 -16.90 17.15
N HIS A 46 -2.26 -15.81 16.50
CA HIS A 46 -1.53 -15.91 15.24
C HIS A 46 -0.21 -16.68 15.39
N ASN A 47 0.51 -16.46 16.49
CA ASN A 47 1.76 -17.16 16.78
C ASN A 47 1.55 -18.67 16.93
N GLN A 48 0.44 -19.11 17.54
CA GLN A 48 0.10 -20.53 17.66
C GLN A 48 -0.21 -21.15 16.30
N ILE A 49 -0.96 -20.46 15.44
CA ILE A 49 -1.27 -20.91 14.07
C ILE A 49 0.02 -21.05 13.25
N ALA A 50 0.89 -20.04 13.30
CA ALA A 50 2.17 -20.06 12.59
C ALA A 50 3.12 -21.15 13.11
N ALA A 51 3.15 -21.40 14.43
CA ALA A 51 3.96 -22.47 15.01
C ALA A 51 3.52 -23.87 14.56
N ALA A 52 2.23 -24.07 14.30
CA ALA A 52 1.69 -25.32 13.76
C ALA A 52 1.99 -25.52 12.25
N SER A 53 2.44 -24.47 11.55
CA SER A 53 2.79 -24.53 10.12
C SER A 53 4.15 -23.84 9.85
N PRO A 54 5.27 -24.50 10.22
CA PRO A 54 6.61 -23.96 9.99
C PRO A 54 6.84 -23.60 8.51
N SER A 55 7.44 -22.43 8.30
CA SER A 55 7.81 -21.89 6.99
C SER A 55 8.81 -20.76 7.14
N THR A 56 9.45 -20.34 6.04
CA THR A 56 10.35 -19.17 6.03
C THR A 56 9.68 -17.88 6.53
N SER A 57 8.35 -17.76 6.36
CA SER A 57 7.58 -16.63 6.91
C SER A 57 7.24 -16.79 8.39
N ALA A 58 7.12 -18.03 8.89
CA ALA A 58 6.86 -18.31 10.30
C ALA A 58 8.14 -18.29 11.16
N MET A 59 9.33 -18.36 10.56
CA MET A 59 10.60 -18.47 11.29
C MET A 59 10.80 -17.42 12.39
N PRO A 60 10.49 -16.11 12.21
CA PRO A 60 10.59 -15.15 13.31
C PRO A 60 9.69 -15.49 14.51
N ILE A 61 8.50 -16.06 14.26
CA ILE A 61 7.60 -16.51 15.33
C ILE A 61 8.17 -17.75 16.02
N LEU A 62 8.70 -18.72 15.26
CA LEU A 62 9.33 -19.91 15.82
C LEU A 62 10.48 -19.54 16.75
N ALA A 63 11.34 -18.60 16.31
CA ALA A 63 12.42 -18.07 17.13
C ALA A 63 11.92 -17.38 18.40
N ALA A 64 10.87 -16.55 18.31
CA ALA A 64 10.27 -15.89 19.48
C ALA A 64 9.61 -16.84 20.49
N LEU A 65 9.29 -18.07 20.07
CA LEU A 65 8.68 -19.12 20.89
C LEU A 65 9.69 -20.18 21.34
N ASP A 66 10.99 -20.00 21.08
CA ASP A 66 12.05 -20.98 21.33
C ASP A 66 11.77 -22.36 20.69
N ILE A 67 11.18 -22.37 19.49
CA ILE A 67 10.92 -23.58 18.70
C ILE A 67 12.05 -23.77 17.68
N SER A 68 12.92 -24.75 17.94
CA SER A 68 14.07 -25.08 17.08
C SER A 68 13.63 -25.54 15.68
N ASN A 69 14.14 -24.88 14.63
CA ASN A 69 13.90 -25.27 13.23
C ASN A 69 15.05 -24.82 12.29
N PRO A 70 16.26 -25.38 12.43
CA PRO A 70 17.44 -24.96 11.66
C PRO A 70 17.29 -25.15 10.15
N SER A 71 16.50 -26.13 9.68
CA SER A 71 16.25 -26.32 8.24
C SER A 71 15.53 -25.15 7.60
N VAL A 72 14.62 -24.49 8.32
CA VAL A 72 13.93 -23.29 7.80
C VAL A 72 14.89 -22.09 7.74
N VAL A 73 15.90 -22.05 8.62
CA VAL A 73 16.98 -21.04 8.52
C VAL A 73 17.87 -21.32 7.32
N ASP A 74 18.17 -22.59 7.02
CA ASP A 74 18.89 -22.97 5.80
C ASP A 74 18.11 -22.54 4.54
N ASP A 75 16.79 -22.78 4.50
CA ASP A 75 15.92 -22.33 3.39
C ASP A 75 15.97 -20.80 3.20
N LEU A 76 15.98 -20.02 4.30
CA LEU A 76 16.14 -18.56 4.26
C LEU A 76 17.52 -18.16 3.72
N LEU A 77 18.59 -18.87 4.10
CA LEU A 77 19.93 -18.58 3.62
C LEU A 77 20.11 -18.96 2.14
N ASP A 78 19.45 -20.02 1.68
CA ASP A 78 19.40 -20.40 0.27
C ASP A 78 18.70 -19.34 -0.57
N ASP A 79 17.54 -18.85 -0.11
CA ASP A 79 16.82 -17.76 -0.78
C ASP A 79 17.63 -16.45 -0.76
N TYR A 80 18.27 -16.11 0.37
CA TYR A 80 19.13 -14.92 0.48
C TYR A 80 20.29 -14.95 -0.53
N ARG A 81 20.86 -16.13 -0.81
CA ARG A 81 21.97 -16.31 -1.76
C ARG A 81 21.55 -16.24 -3.23
N SER A 82 20.31 -16.58 -3.56
CA SER A 82 19.89 -16.86 -4.94
C SER A 82 18.83 -15.90 -5.49
N SER A 83 18.12 -15.19 -4.61
CA SER A 83 17.05 -14.26 -4.95
C SER A 83 17.59 -12.89 -5.40
N ASP A 84 16.94 -12.28 -6.40
CA ASP A 84 17.16 -10.88 -6.79
C ASP A 84 16.59 -9.86 -5.77
N LYS A 85 15.95 -10.36 -4.71
CA LYS A 85 15.35 -9.62 -3.59
C LYS A 85 15.89 -10.11 -2.25
N ALA A 86 17.20 -10.30 -2.17
CA ALA A 86 17.89 -10.81 -1.00
C ALA A 86 17.53 -10.04 0.29
N ASP A 87 17.29 -8.73 0.21
CA ASP A 87 16.88 -7.88 1.33
C ASP A 87 15.54 -8.26 1.97
N PHE A 88 14.57 -8.75 1.18
CA PHE A 88 13.27 -9.23 1.69
C PHE A 88 13.43 -10.41 2.64
N THR A 89 14.51 -11.18 2.45
CA THR A 89 14.84 -12.35 3.25
C THR A 89 15.83 -12.00 4.35
N LEU A 90 16.78 -11.08 4.09
CA LEU A 90 17.69 -10.56 5.08
C LEU A 90 16.96 -9.96 6.28
N ILE A 91 15.88 -9.18 6.09
CA ILE A 91 15.13 -8.63 7.22
C ILE A 91 14.53 -9.69 8.15
N LYS A 92 14.20 -10.88 7.61
CA LYS A 92 13.70 -12.02 8.40
C LYS A 92 14.84 -12.67 9.19
N LEU A 93 15.97 -12.91 8.53
CA LEU A 93 17.18 -13.44 9.17
C LEU A 93 17.63 -12.54 10.33
N ILE A 94 17.66 -11.23 10.12
CA ILE A 94 17.99 -10.25 11.17
C ILE A 94 16.97 -10.27 12.32
N ARG A 95 15.68 -10.45 12.03
CA ARG A 95 14.68 -10.57 13.10
C ARG A 95 14.88 -11.86 13.91
N VAL A 96 15.15 -12.99 13.25
CA VAL A 96 15.46 -14.27 13.91
C VAL A 96 16.69 -14.13 14.81
N LEU A 97 17.77 -13.55 14.29
CA LEU A 97 19.03 -13.29 15.01
C LEU A 97 18.83 -12.46 16.29
N ASN A 98 17.85 -11.56 16.32
CA ASN A 98 17.57 -10.71 17.49
C ASN A 98 16.52 -11.30 18.44
N LEU A 99 15.81 -12.36 18.02
CA LEU A 99 14.81 -13.04 18.84
C LEU A 99 15.37 -14.29 19.52
N SER A 100 16.40 -14.92 18.96
CA SER A 100 17.00 -16.13 19.51
C SER A 100 18.48 -16.25 19.13
N ASP A 101 19.32 -16.50 20.13
CA ASP A 101 20.77 -16.72 19.95
C ASP A 101 21.07 -18.12 19.38
N GLU A 102 20.07 -19.02 19.26
CA GLU A 102 20.25 -20.41 18.79
C GLU A 102 20.89 -20.47 17.39
N TYR A 103 20.55 -19.50 16.53
CA TYR A 103 20.91 -19.49 15.12
C TYR A 103 22.07 -18.54 14.80
N ASP A 104 22.71 -17.94 15.79
CA ASP A 104 23.72 -16.90 15.60
C ASP A 104 24.81 -17.31 14.61
N GLN A 105 25.43 -18.46 14.84
CA GLN A 105 26.51 -18.95 13.98
C GLN A 105 26.01 -19.31 12.58
N GLN A 106 24.80 -19.89 12.47
CA GLN A 106 24.21 -20.29 11.20
C GLN A 106 23.90 -19.06 10.34
N ILE A 107 23.25 -18.05 10.92
CA ILE A 107 22.82 -16.83 10.24
C ILE A 107 24.02 -15.94 9.90
N THR A 108 24.87 -15.62 10.89
CA THR A 108 26.03 -14.73 10.66
C THR A 108 27.03 -15.36 9.68
N GLY A 109 27.32 -16.65 9.84
CA GLY A 109 28.17 -17.40 8.92
C GLY A 109 27.56 -17.53 7.53
N GLY A 110 26.25 -17.77 7.43
CA GLY A 110 25.53 -17.86 6.16
C GLY A 110 25.49 -16.53 5.39
N ILE A 111 25.23 -15.42 6.08
CA ILE A 111 25.27 -14.07 5.50
C ILE A 111 26.68 -13.74 5.02
N GLN A 112 27.71 -14.01 5.82
CA GLN A 112 29.09 -13.76 5.43
C GLN A 112 29.49 -14.61 4.21
N ALA A 113 29.08 -15.89 4.17
CA ALA A 113 29.40 -16.80 3.08
C ALA A 113 28.67 -16.49 1.78
N SER A 114 27.56 -15.74 1.80
CA SER A 114 26.85 -15.36 0.57
C SER A 114 27.63 -14.36 -0.28
N GLY A 115 28.46 -13.51 0.36
CA GLY A 115 29.16 -12.42 -0.32
C GLY A 115 28.24 -11.32 -0.87
N VAL A 116 26.95 -11.33 -0.53
CA VAL A 116 25.98 -10.30 -0.94
C VAL A 116 26.32 -8.98 -0.23
N PRO A 117 26.61 -7.89 -0.96
CA PRO A 117 26.87 -6.59 -0.36
C PRO A 117 25.65 -6.09 0.44
N LEU A 118 25.90 -5.50 1.61
CA LEU A 118 24.84 -4.93 2.46
C LEU A 118 24.48 -3.49 2.08
N TRP A 119 25.19 -2.92 1.11
CA TRP A 119 24.93 -1.61 0.52
C TRP A 119 25.47 -1.55 -0.91
N LEU A 120 25.01 -0.57 -1.67
CA LEU A 120 25.39 -0.40 -3.07
C LEU A 120 26.91 -0.22 -3.25
N GLU A 121 27.49 -1.10 -4.06
CA GLU A 121 28.88 -1.04 -4.52
C GLU A 121 28.94 -0.67 -6.02
N SER A 122 30.12 -0.25 -6.47
CA SER A 122 30.34 0.08 -7.88
C SER A 122 30.30 -1.18 -8.74
N GLY A 123 29.66 -1.11 -9.91
CA GLY A 123 29.49 -2.22 -10.83
C GLY A 123 28.40 -3.21 -10.44
N GLU A 124 27.51 -2.87 -9.49
CA GLU A 124 26.33 -3.66 -9.15
C GLU A 124 25.43 -3.85 -10.40
N LYS A 125 24.89 -5.06 -10.58
CA LYS A 125 24.14 -5.45 -11.79
C LYS A 125 22.70 -5.88 -11.53
N SER A 126 22.39 -6.24 -10.30
CA SER A 126 21.19 -7.01 -9.94
C SER A 126 20.38 -6.34 -8.84
N TYR A 127 20.97 -6.06 -7.68
CA TYR A 127 20.20 -5.67 -6.51
C TYR A 127 19.78 -4.19 -6.53
N ILE A 128 18.54 -3.94 -6.13
CA ILE A 128 17.99 -2.59 -5.96
C ILE A 128 18.25 -2.15 -4.51
N TYR A 129 18.97 -1.03 -4.34
CA TYR A 129 19.25 -0.44 -3.02
C TYR A 129 18.52 0.88 -2.76
N TRP A 130 17.83 1.41 -3.77
CA TRP A 130 17.42 2.81 -3.77
C TRP A 130 15.92 3.05 -3.63
N SER A 131 15.03 2.13 -4.02
CA SER A 131 13.60 2.38 -3.77
C SER A 131 13.33 2.42 -2.27
N GLU A 132 12.29 3.13 -1.83
CA GLU A 132 12.06 3.40 -0.41
C GLU A 132 12.04 2.13 0.47
N ASN A 133 11.31 1.09 0.07
CA ASN A 133 11.30 -0.18 0.80
C ASN A 133 12.67 -0.87 0.83
N HIS A 134 13.36 -0.99 -0.31
CA HIS A 134 14.68 -1.61 -0.40
C HIS A 134 15.69 -0.87 0.48
N MET A 135 15.71 0.45 0.41
CA MET A 135 16.63 1.31 1.16
C MET A 135 16.53 1.05 2.67
N ILE A 136 15.33 1.01 3.25
CA ILE A 136 15.18 0.76 4.69
C ILE A 136 15.45 -0.70 5.05
N MET A 137 15.13 -1.67 4.18
CA MET A 137 15.45 -3.08 4.43
C MET A 137 16.96 -3.32 4.50
N TRP A 138 17.73 -2.76 3.55
CA TRP A 138 19.19 -2.81 3.58
C TRP A 138 19.78 -2.06 4.77
N LEU A 139 19.42 -0.78 4.96
CA LEU A 139 19.97 0.04 6.04
C LEU A 139 19.67 -0.52 7.43
N SER A 140 18.44 -0.99 7.67
CA SER A 140 18.07 -1.57 8.97
C SER A 140 18.81 -2.87 9.25
N SER A 141 18.94 -3.73 8.24
CA SER A 141 19.61 -5.02 8.37
C SER A 141 21.11 -4.86 8.62
N ALA A 142 21.76 -4.00 7.85
CA ALA A 142 23.18 -3.69 8.01
C ALA A 142 23.46 -3.11 9.40
N TRP A 143 22.63 -2.16 9.86
CA TRP A 143 22.78 -1.52 11.16
C TRP A 143 22.69 -2.53 12.32
N LEU A 144 21.65 -3.36 12.32
CA LEU A 144 21.44 -4.34 13.40
C LEU A 144 22.48 -5.46 13.39
N LEU A 145 22.99 -5.85 12.22
CA LEU A 145 24.08 -6.81 12.11
C LEU A 145 25.40 -6.25 12.68
N ASP A 146 25.67 -4.96 12.46
CA ASP A 146 26.83 -4.29 13.06
C ASP A 146 26.71 -4.15 14.58
N GLU A 147 25.52 -3.77 15.08
CA GLU A 147 25.25 -3.74 16.53
C GLU A 147 25.39 -5.14 17.17
N HIS A 148 24.90 -6.19 16.50
CA HIS A 148 25.04 -7.57 16.95
C HIS A 148 26.52 -7.98 17.09
N HIS A 149 27.35 -7.64 16.10
CA HIS A 149 28.80 -7.90 16.16
C HIS A 149 29.59 -6.94 17.09
N ASN A 150 28.91 -6.03 17.80
CA ASN A 150 29.54 -4.98 18.60
C ASN A 150 30.58 -4.16 17.81
N LYS A 151 30.36 -3.97 16.52
CA LYS A 151 31.21 -3.10 15.69
C LYS A 151 30.90 -1.64 15.99
N ALA A 152 31.90 -0.78 15.81
CA ALA A 152 31.67 0.66 15.88
C ALA A 152 30.63 1.03 14.82
N ALA A 153 29.56 1.72 15.24
CA ALA A 153 28.54 2.21 14.33
C ALA A 153 29.18 3.03 13.21
N ASP A 154 29.03 2.59 11.95
CA ASP A 154 29.45 3.38 10.81
C ASP A 154 28.69 4.72 10.81
N SER A 155 29.45 5.81 10.96
CA SER A 155 28.90 7.16 11.00
C SER A 155 28.10 7.51 9.75
N LEU A 156 28.46 6.95 8.59
CA LEU A 156 27.77 7.18 7.33
C LEU A 156 26.46 6.40 7.25
N MET A 157 26.48 5.10 7.59
CA MET A 157 25.26 4.30 7.73
C MET A 157 24.28 4.93 8.73
N ARG A 158 24.78 5.37 9.89
CA ARG A 158 23.96 6.08 10.88
C ARG A 158 23.34 7.34 10.30
N GLN A 159 24.13 8.15 9.57
CA GLN A 159 23.65 9.38 8.95
C GLN A 159 22.52 9.09 7.94
N ARG A 160 22.69 8.08 7.07
CA ARG A 160 21.66 7.65 6.11
C ARG A 160 20.39 7.21 6.82
N LEU A 161 20.52 6.36 7.85
CA LEU A 161 19.36 5.81 8.54
C LEU A 161 18.59 6.87 9.33
N VAL A 162 19.28 7.74 10.08
CA VAL A 162 18.64 8.86 10.78
C VAL A 162 17.95 9.79 9.78
N HIS A 163 18.62 10.13 8.68
CA HIS A 163 18.05 10.98 7.64
C HIS A 163 16.79 10.36 7.01
N PHE A 164 16.82 9.07 6.68
CA PHE A 164 15.65 8.34 6.19
C PHE A 164 14.48 8.44 7.17
N LEU A 165 14.72 8.12 8.45
CA LEU A 165 13.65 8.10 9.45
C LEU A 165 13.11 9.50 9.75
N GLU A 166 13.96 10.53 9.76
CA GLU A 166 13.51 11.93 9.87
C GLU A 166 12.63 12.33 8.68
N LEU A 167 13.01 11.96 7.45
CA LEU A 167 12.18 12.19 6.27
C LEU A 167 10.81 11.53 6.41
N LYS A 168 10.75 10.26 6.84
CA LYS A 168 9.49 9.53 6.97
C LYS A 168 8.60 10.14 8.06
N ASN A 169 9.16 10.54 9.19
CA ASN A 169 8.40 11.19 10.25
C ASN A 169 7.87 12.56 9.82
N ASN A 170 8.67 13.36 9.11
CA ASN A 170 8.30 14.72 8.72
C ASN A 170 7.38 14.77 7.49
N TYR A 171 7.63 13.92 6.50
CA TYR A 171 7.01 14.01 5.18
C TYR A 171 6.21 12.78 4.78
N GLY A 172 6.33 11.65 5.50
CA GLY A 172 5.64 10.41 5.16
C GLY A 172 6.42 9.57 4.14
N PHE A 173 5.72 8.57 3.62
CA PHE A 173 6.30 7.55 2.74
C PHE A 173 6.07 7.92 1.27
N TYR A 174 7.02 7.59 0.42
CA TYR A 174 6.91 7.79 -1.03
C TYR A 174 6.19 6.60 -1.68
N GLU A 175 6.41 5.39 -1.18
CA GLU A 175 5.65 4.20 -1.56
C GLU A 175 4.38 4.08 -0.69
N PHE A 176 3.73 5.23 -0.46
CA PHE A 176 2.58 5.38 0.44
C PHE A 176 1.45 4.43 0.07
N LEU A 177 0.75 3.97 1.13
CA LEU A 177 -0.41 3.09 1.07
C LEU A 177 -0.22 1.84 0.19
N SER A 178 1.01 1.43 -0.11
CA SER A 178 1.27 0.29 -0.98
C SER A 178 0.91 -1.03 -0.31
N PRO A 179 -0.13 -1.77 -0.74
CA PRO A 179 -0.44 -3.09 -0.21
C PRO A 179 0.64 -4.14 -0.57
N ASN A 180 1.55 -3.80 -1.49
CA ASN A 180 2.74 -4.57 -1.80
C ASN A 180 3.87 -4.33 -0.80
N TYR A 181 4.22 -3.06 -0.57
CA TYR A 181 5.50 -2.69 0.02
C TYR A 181 5.40 -2.28 1.49
N PHE A 182 4.26 -1.75 1.96
CA PHE A 182 4.14 -1.36 3.37
C PHE A 182 4.47 -2.50 4.33
N PRO A 183 4.09 -3.78 4.10
CA PRO A 183 4.41 -4.84 5.04
C PRO A 183 5.92 -5.04 5.22
N TYR A 184 6.72 -4.83 4.17
CA TYR A 184 8.17 -4.99 4.20
C TYR A 184 8.86 -3.77 4.82
N THR A 185 8.42 -2.56 4.44
CA THR A 185 8.85 -1.31 5.08
C THR A 185 8.55 -1.35 6.59
N MET A 186 7.34 -1.78 6.98
CA MET A 186 6.96 -1.98 8.37
C MET A 186 7.89 -2.96 9.07
N SER A 187 8.16 -4.12 8.47
CA SER A 187 9.05 -5.14 9.04
C SER A 187 10.45 -4.61 9.34
N ALA A 188 11.04 -3.84 8.42
CA ALA A 188 12.34 -3.19 8.62
C ALA A 188 12.31 -2.15 9.77
N LEU A 189 11.25 -1.33 9.83
CA LEU A 189 11.08 -0.34 10.88
C LEU A 189 10.85 -0.99 12.26
N LEU A 190 10.08 -2.08 12.32
CA LEU A 190 9.85 -2.83 13.56
C LEU A 190 11.14 -3.45 14.09
N ASN A 191 12.00 -3.98 13.22
CA ASN A 191 13.31 -4.47 13.66
C ASN A 191 14.13 -3.36 14.35
N LEU A 192 14.17 -2.15 13.78
CA LEU A 192 14.86 -1.03 14.42
C LEU A 192 14.20 -0.58 15.72
N ALA A 193 12.86 -0.49 15.71
CA ALA A 193 12.08 -0.06 16.88
C ALA A 193 12.18 -1.05 18.05
N ASP A 194 12.24 -2.35 17.77
CA ASP A 194 12.40 -3.39 18.80
C ASP A 194 13.86 -3.45 19.26
N PHE A 195 14.83 -3.58 18.34
CA PHE A 195 16.16 -4.10 18.66
C PHE A 195 17.29 -3.08 18.66
N SER A 196 17.14 -1.90 18.04
CA SER A 196 18.26 -0.96 17.95
C SER A 196 18.72 -0.49 19.34
N ARG A 197 20.05 -0.46 19.54
CA ARG A 197 20.69 0.06 20.76
C ARG A 197 20.86 1.58 20.71
N ASP A 198 20.91 2.18 19.51
CA ASP A 198 20.85 3.63 19.34
C ASP A 198 19.43 4.17 19.60
N GLN A 199 19.29 4.91 20.71
CA GLN A 199 18.01 5.43 21.16
C GLN A 199 17.37 6.43 20.16
N THR A 200 18.17 7.15 19.38
CA THR A 200 17.66 8.07 18.35
C THR A 200 17.00 7.29 17.23
N ILE A 201 17.68 6.27 16.71
CA ILE A 201 17.16 5.39 15.65
C ILE A 201 15.90 4.67 16.14
N LYS A 202 15.93 4.08 17.34
CA LYS A 202 14.77 3.41 17.94
C LYS A 202 13.55 4.34 18.05
N THR A 203 13.75 5.57 18.52
CA THR A 203 12.66 6.57 18.67
C THR A 203 12.09 6.98 17.31
N LEU A 204 12.95 7.30 16.34
CA LEU A 204 12.52 7.71 15.00
C LEU A 204 11.83 6.56 14.25
N ALA A 205 12.33 5.33 14.36
CA ALA A 205 11.72 4.14 13.76
C ALA A 205 10.34 3.85 14.37
N THR A 206 10.19 4.01 15.68
CA THR A 206 8.89 3.88 16.38
C THR A 206 7.88 4.92 15.86
N GLY A 207 8.30 6.17 15.69
CA GLY A 207 7.43 7.21 15.09
C GLY A 207 7.02 6.86 13.65
N ALA A 208 8.00 6.44 12.84
CA ALA A 208 7.78 6.14 11.43
C ALA A 208 6.83 4.95 11.22
N VAL A 209 6.98 3.86 11.99
CA VAL A 209 6.08 2.69 11.88
C VAL A 209 4.67 3.01 12.35
N LYS A 210 4.52 3.82 13.42
CA LYS A 210 3.20 4.26 13.90
C LYS A 210 2.49 5.12 12.87
N ARG A 211 3.22 6.04 12.22
CA ARG A 211 2.68 6.84 11.11
C ARG A 211 2.25 5.96 9.94
N LEU A 212 3.14 5.07 9.49
CA LEU A 212 2.85 4.15 8.37
C LEU A 212 1.56 3.37 8.58
N LEU A 213 1.41 2.74 9.75
CA LEU A 213 0.24 1.91 10.05
C LEU A 213 -1.03 2.74 10.28
N THR A 214 -0.92 3.94 10.85
CA THR A 214 -2.05 4.87 11.00
C THR A 214 -2.64 5.24 9.64
N GLU A 215 -1.78 5.58 8.67
CA GLU A 215 -2.20 5.92 7.30
C GLU A 215 -2.85 4.72 6.60
N VAL A 216 -2.35 3.50 6.82
CA VAL A 216 -3.00 2.26 6.33
C VAL A 216 -4.42 2.10 6.89
N LEU A 217 -4.63 2.36 8.18
CA LEU A 217 -5.94 2.21 8.81
C LEU A 217 -6.97 3.26 8.37
N TRP A 218 -6.54 4.46 7.97
CA TRP A 218 -7.45 5.46 7.39
C TRP A 218 -8.11 4.95 6.11
N ALA A 219 -7.39 4.18 5.28
CA ALA A 219 -7.90 3.60 4.05
C ALA A 219 -8.39 2.14 4.18
N THR A 220 -8.44 1.58 5.39
CA THR A 220 -8.97 0.23 5.66
C THR A 220 -10.44 0.32 6.07
N ASN A 221 -11.33 -0.43 5.40
CA ASN A 221 -12.76 -0.46 5.73
C ASN A 221 -13.06 -1.31 6.99
N ASP A 222 -14.32 -1.36 7.41
CA ASP A 222 -14.78 -2.13 8.59
C ASP A 222 -14.77 -3.65 8.38
N HIS A 223 -14.58 -4.12 7.14
CA HIS A 223 -14.29 -5.52 6.83
C HIS A 223 -12.79 -5.85 6.88
N GLY A 224 -11.92 -4.89 7.21
CA GLY A 224 -10.46 -5.11 7.22
C GLY A 224 -9.84 -5.17 5.82
N VAL A 225 -10.56 -4.69 4.80
CA VAL A 225 -10.12 -4.66 3.41
C VAL A 225 -9.37 -3.36 3.13
N PHE A 226 -8.22 -3.48 2.46
CA PHE A 226 -7.31 -2.36 2.18
C PHE A 226 -6.92 -2.34 0.71
N PHE A 227 -7.71 -1.60 -0.08
CA PHE A 227 -7.51 -1.40 -1.52
C PHE A 227 -7.44 0.09 -1.86
N PRO A 228 -6.35 0.77 -1.49
CA PRO A 228 -6.22 2.20 -1.67
C PRO A 228 -5.66 2.58 -3.05
N ALA A 229 -5.83 3.85 -3.43
CA ALA A 229 -4.88 4.53 -4.30
C ALA A 229 -3.49 4.49 -3.66
N ALA A 230 -2.44 4.24 -4.45
CA ALA A 230 -1.12 3.95 -3.92
C ALA A 230 -0.01 4.49 -4.81
N GLY A 231 1.10 4.87 -4.19
CA GLY A 231 2.29 5.33 -4.92
C GLY A 231 2.90 4.22 -5.77
N ARG A 232 2.93 2.98 -5.24
CA ARG A 232 3.32 1.79 -5.99
C ARG A 232 2.51 0.58 -5.60
N SER A 233 2.09 -0.24 -6.56
CA SER A 233 1.42 -1.51 -6.25
C SER A 233 1.51 -2.51 -7.42
N ASN A 234 0.88 -3.68 -7.26
CA ASN A 234 0.66 -4.66 -8.33
C ASN A 234 -0.79 -5.15 -8.29
N THR A 235 -1.33 -5.49 -9.47
CA THR A 235 -2.72 -5.95 -9.65
C THR A 235 -3.15 -7.02 -8.64
N GLY A 236 -2.35 -8.08 -8.45
CA GLY A 236 -2.71 -9.20 -7.58
C GLY A 236 -2.92 -8.82 -6.10
N LYS A 237 -2.55 -7.61 -5.66
CA LYS A 237 -2.88 -7.13 -4.31
C LYS A 237 -4.30 -6.57 -4.18
N TYR A 238 -4.94 -6.19 -5.28
CA TYR A 238 -6.33 -5.71 -5.32
C TYR A 238 -7.34 -6.81 -5.60
N LEU A 239 -6.87 -8.03 -5.89
CA LEU A 239 -7.70 -9.20 -6.18
C LEU A 239 -7.83 -10.15 -4.98
N ASN A 240 -7.22 -9.79 -3.85
CA ASN A 240 -7.15 -10.67 -2.68
C ASN A 240 -7.31 -9.88 -1.39
N ALA A 241 -8.55 -9.77 -0.93
CA ALA A 241 -8.93 -8.96 0.23
C ALA A 241 -8.38 -9.49 1.56
N TYR A 242 -8.18 -10.80 1.71
CA TYR A 242 -8.07 -11.42 3.04
C TYR A 242 -6.86 -12.32 3.27
N THR A 243 -6.26 -12.89 2.23
CA THR A 243 -5.16 -13.86 2.41
C THR A 243 -3.78 -13.30 2.04
N ALA A 244 -3.74 -12.08 1.54
CA ALA A 244 -2.50 -11.38 1.18
C ALA A 244 -1.69 -10.95 2.41
N ASN A 245 -0.42 -10.59 2.17
CA ASN A 245 0.51 -10.18 3.24
C ASN A 245 -0.02 -8.97 4.04
N HIS A 246 -0.60 -7.97 3.37
CA HIS A 246 -1.12 -6.76 4.01
C HIS A 246 -2.35 -7.03 4.88
N SER A 247 -3.30 -7.86 4.41
CA SER A 247 -4.53 -8.14 5.14
C SER A 247 -4.28 -8.96 6.40
N LYS A 248 -3.29 -9.86 6.37
CA LYS A 248 -2.83 -10.55 7.59
C LYS A 248 -2.25 -9.59 8.63
N VAL A 249 -1.53 -8.54 8.21
CA VAL A 249 -1.03 -7.50 9.13
C VAL A 249 -2.20 -6.73 9.76
N ILE A 250 -3.17 -6.32 8.94
CA ILE A 250 -4.37 -5.61 9.39
C ILE A 250 -5.16 -6.43 10.41
N TYR A 251 -5.36 -7.73 10.15
CA TYR A 251 -6.03 -8.61 11.10
C TYR A 251 -5.29 -8.69 12.43
N VAL A 252 -3.99 -8.99 12.43
CA VAL A 252 -3.25 -9.10 13.70
C VAL A 252 -3.32 -7.77 14.48
N LEU A 253 -3.16 -6.65 13.77
CA LEU A 253 -3.22 -5.31 14.36
C LEU A 253 -4.59 -4.99 14.96
N THR A 254 -5.68 -5.21 14.22
CA THR A 254 -7.01 -4.64 14.54
C THR A 254 -8.08 -5.67 14.89
N GLY A 255 -7.95 -6.90 14.40
CA GLY A 255 -8.99 -7.93 14.41
C GLY A 255 -9.99 -7.83 13.27
N LEU A 256 -9.88 -6.82 12.39
CA LEU A 256 -10.71 -6.70 11.19
C LEU A 256 -10.22 -7.64 10.08
N GLY A 257 -11.15 -8.17 9.29
CA GLY A 257 -10.86 -9.11 8.21
C GLY A 257 -10.90 -10.57 8.65
N GLN A 258 -10.21 -11.43 7.90
CA GLN A 258 -10.17 -12.86 8.17
C GLN A 258 -8.94 -13.24 8.97
N GLU A 259 -9.13 -14.18 9.90
CA GLU A 259 -8.03 -14.74 10.67
C GLU A 259 -7.00 -15.42 9.75
N PRO A 260 -5.71 -15.06 9.85
CA PRO A 260 -4.66 -15.69 9.09
C PRO A 260 -4.55 -17.18 9.41
N THR A 261 -4.50 -18.01 8.38
CA THR A 261 -4.24 -19.46 8.52
C THR A 261 -2.75 -19.80 8.49
N SER A 262 -1.88 -18.81 8.29
CA SER A 262 -0.42 -18.96 8.25
C SER A 262 0.28 -17.62 8.38
N ALA A 263 1.57 -17.65 8.73
CA ALA A 263 2.42 -16.47 8.72
C ALA A 263 2.66 -15.91 7.30
N SER A 264 3.09 -14.66 7.26
CA SER A 264 3.54 -13.92 6.08
C SER A 264 4.68 -12.99 6.50
N ALA A 265 5.40 -12.44 5.51
CA ALA A 265 6.55 -11.59 5.75
C ALA A 265 6.28 -10.35 6.63
N GLY A 266 5.04 -9.84 6.67
CA GLY A 266 4.63 -8.77 7.59
C GLY A 266 3.99 -9.29 8.88
N SER A 267 3.11 -10.30 8.80
CA SER A 267 2.34 -10.76 9.97
C SER A 267 3.23 -11.35 11.07
N ALA A 268 4.36 -11.98 10.73
CA ALA A 268 5.31 -12.48 11.72
C ALA A 268 5.98 -11.35 12.52
N PHE A 269 6.22 -10.20 11.89
CA PHE A 269 6.87 -9.06 12.54
C PHE A 269 5.91 -8.35 13.49
N ILE A 270 4.69 -8.06 13.01
CA ILE A 270 3.67 -7.43 13.86
C ILE A 270 3.23 -8.37 15.01
N SER A 271 3.39 -9.69 14.89
CA SER A 271 3.04 -10.65 15.95
C SER A 271 4.13 -10.88 16.99
N THR A 272 5.35 -10.42 16.72
CA THR A 272 6.51 -10.58 17.61
C THR A 272 7.08 -9.25 18.11
N THR A 273 6.44 -8.12 17.77
CA THR A 273 6.90 -6.80 18.22
C THR A 273 6.41 -6.46 19.62
N ASN A 274 7.23 -5.67 20.33
CA ASN A 274 6.91 -5.09 21.63
C ASN A 274 6.55 -3.60 21.53
N VAL A 275 6.51 -3.02 20.34
CA VAL A 275 6.03 -1.64 20.12
C VAL A 275 4.56 -1.53 20.57
N ASP A 276 4.26 -0.54 21.39
CA ASP A 276 2.88 -0.21 21.77
C ASP A 276 2.11 0.36 20.57
N MET A 277 1.14 -0.42 20.08
CA MET A 277 0.30 -0.09 18.92
C MET A 277 -1.06 0.51 19.29
N THR A 278 -1.32 0.80 20.57
CA THR A 278 -2.64 1.27 21.05
C THR A 278 -3.13 2.48 20.28
N SER A 279 -2.30 3.52 20.18
CA SER A 279 -2.65 4.75 19.45
C SER A 279 -2.87 4.54 17.96
N VAL A 280 -2.23 3.53 17.36
CA VAL A 280 -2.40 3.18 15.95
C VAL A 280 -3.75 2.50 15.78
N ILE A 281 -4.06 1.49 16.58
CA ILE A 281 -5.32 0.73 16.49
C ILE A 281 -6.51 1.66 16.73
N GLU A 282 -6.42 2.56 17.72
CA GLU A 282 -7.46 3.54 18.05
C GLU A 282 -7.60 4.66 17.01
N SER A 283 -6.67 4.77 16.06
CA SER A 283 -6.78 5.73 14.95
C SER A 283 -7.77 5.29 13.87
N TRP A 284 -8.19 4.02 13.87
CA TRP A 284 -9.18 3.53 12.93
C TRP A 284 -10.56 4.11 13.25
N SER A 285 -11.23 4.66 12.23
CA SER A 285 -12.60 5.14 12.27
C SER A 285 -13.41 4.49 11.15
N ALA A 286 -14.70 4.27 11.39
CA ALA A 286 -15.63 3.81 10.36
C ALA A 286 -15.92 4.89 9.30
N VAL A 287 -15.74 6.17 9.62
CA VAL A 287 -15.96 7.28 8.68
C VAL A 287 -14.69 8.11 8.56
N GLU A 288 -14.29 8.39 7.33
CA GLU A 288 -13.18 9.28 7.01
C GLU A 288 -13.51 10.15 5.81
N ASN A 289 -13.03 11.39 5.82
CA ASN A 289 -13.03 12.26 4.65
C ASN A 289 -11.86 13.24 4.81
N LYS A 290 -10.69 12.86 4.26
CA LYS A 290 -9.45 13.60 4.47
C LYS A 290 -8.51 13.52 3.27
N THR A 291 -7.65 14.53 3.19
CA THR A 291 -6.51 14.55 2.27
C THR A 291 -5.22 14.38 3.07
N VAL A 292 -4.38 13.44 2.68
CA VAL A 292 -3.08 13.15 3.31
C VAL A 292 -1.97 13.59 2.37
N ALA A 293 -1.11 14.51 2.83
CA ALA A 293 0.08 14.91 2.10
C ALA A 293 1.21 13.90 2.35
N ASN A 294 1.79 13.40 1.26
CA ASN A 294 2.88 12.43 1.24
C ASN A 294 4.09 12.97 0.49
N GLY A 295 5.25 12.89 1.13
CA GLY A 295 6.51 13.42 0.64
C GLY A 295 6.62 14.94 0.72
N HIS A 296 7.51 15.48 -0.09
CA HIS A 296 7.82 16.90 -0.20
C HIS A 296 7.90 17.26 -1.68
N SER A 297 7.95 18.56 -2.02
CA SER A 297 8.26 18.95 -3.40
C SER A 297 9.61 18.36 -3.83
N ILE A 298 9.71 17.89 -5.08
CA ILE A 298 10.96 17.32 -5.64
C ILE A 298 12.13 18.32 -5.61
N THR A 299 11.84 19.62 -5.61
CA THR A 299 12.84 20.70 -5.55
C THR A 299 13.23 21.09 -4.13
N ALA A 300 12.59 20.52 -3.11
CA ALA A 300 12.89 20.83 -1.72
C ALA A 300 14.31 20.37 -1.35
N SER A 301 15.03 21.21 -0.62
CA SER A 301 16.42 20.95 -0.21
C SER A 301 16.53 19.98 0.97
N VAL A 302 15.66 18.97 1.05
CA VAL A 302 15.60 18.04 2.17
C VAL A 302 16.86 17.19 2.27
N ASN A 303 17.47 16.84 1.12
CA ASN A 303 18.69 16.02 1.05
C ASN A 303 19.98 16.87 1.03
N SER A 304 19.92 18.16 1.40
CA SER A 304 21.06 19.09 1.30
C SER A 304 22.23 18.76 2.23
N LYS A 305 21.98 18.04 3.33
CA LYS A 305 23.01 17.60 4.28
C LYS A 305 23.74 16.33 3.87
N LEU A 306 23.24 15.64 2.84
CA LEU A 306 23.82 14.41 2.34
C LEU A 306 24.96 14.70 1.36
N SER A 307 25.93 13.79 1.34
CA SER A 307 26.90 13.69 0.25
C SER A 307 26.18 13.52 -1.10
N ARG A 308 26.85 13.85 -2.21
CA ARG A 308 26.23 13.69 -3.55
C ARG A 308 25.84 12.23 -3.84
N GLN A 309 26.70 11.28 -3.47
CA GLN A 309 26.47 9.83 -3.60
C GLN A 309 25.21 9.35 -2.85
N ASP A 310 24.96 9.86 -1.64
CA ASP A 310 23.77 9.48 -0.89
C ASP A 310 22.54 10.22 -1.40
N ARG A 311 22.68 11.53 -1.71
CA ARG A 311 21.60 12.34 -2.24
C ARG A 311 20.95 11.71 -3.48
N VAL A 312 21.75 11.13 -4.38
CA VAL A 312 21.27 10.43 -5.57
C VAL A 312 20.38 9.25 -5.21
N LEU A 313 20.80 8.41 -4.26
CA LEU A 313 19.99 7.27 -3.81
C LEU A 313 18.69 7.72 -3.15
N PHE A 314 18.73 8.77 -2.33
CA PHE A 314 17.53 9.35 -1.74
C PHE A 314 16.61 9.99 -2.78
N GLN A 315 17.14 10.57 -3.86
CA GLN A 315 16.34 11.05 -4.99
C GLN A 315 15.64 9.90 -5.73
N TRP A 316 16.33 8.79 -5.92
CA TRP A 316 15.76 7.57 -6.51
C TRP A 316 14.72 6.90 -5.60
N SER A 317 14.81 7.08 -4.27
CA SER A 317 13.85 6.51 -3.32
C SER A 317 12.41 6.99 -3.47
N PHE A 318 12.23 8.22 -3.95
CA PHE A 318 10.93 8.75 -4.32
C PHE A 318 10.66 8.66 -5.83
N GLY A 319 11.38 7.82 -6.55
CA GLY A 319 11.18 7.67 -7.99
C GLY A 319 11.61 8.88 -8.81
N GLY A 320 12.56 9.68 -8.33
CA GLY A 320 13.22 10.72 -9.11
C GLY A 320 14.16 10.16 -10.19
N TYR A 321 13.81 9.06 -10.86
CA TYR A 321 14.61 8.44 -11.90
C TYR A 321 14.56 9.31 -13.16
N PHE A 322 15.70 9.85 -13.58
CA PHE A 322 15.78 10.66 -14.81
C PHE A 322 14.77 11.83 -14.86
N HIS A 323 14.24 12.26 -13.71
CA HIS A 323 13.40 13.44 -13.63
C HIS A 323 14.26 14.67 -13.99
N PRO A 324 13.75 15.68 -14.72
CA PRO A 324 14.56 16.83 -15.12
C PRO A 324 15.32 17.52 -13.97
N ASP A 325 14.71 17.57 -12.78
CA ASP A 325 15.31 18.16 -11.58
C ASP A 325 16.38 17.28 -10.90
N THR A 326 16.40 15.98 -11.15
CA THR A 326 17.39 15.02 -10.60
C THR A 326 18.32 14.45 -11.67
N TRP A 327 18.15 14.89 -12.92
CA TRP A 327 18.84 14.38 -14.11
C TRP A 327 20.36 14.33 -13.95
N SER A 328 20.96 15.47 -13.55
CA SER A 328 22.41 15.60 -13.42
C SER A 328 22.99 14.73 -12.31
N ASP A 329 22.22 14.47 -11.25
CA ASP A 329 22.64 13.59 -10.17
C ASP A 329 22.47 12.13 -10.59
N THR A 330 21.38 11.79 -11.30
CA THR A 330 21.12 10.45 -11.81
C THR A 330 22.24 9.97 -12.75
N PHE A 331 22.58 10.73 -13.78
CA PHE A 331 23.65 10.33 -14.71
C PHE A 331 25.03 10.31 -14.07
N TRP A 332 25.33 11.25 -13.16
CA TRP A 332 26.56 11.17 -12.38
C TRP A 332 26.62 9.90 -11.52
N GLY A 333 25.49 9.50 -10.91
CA GLY A 333 25.41 8.27 -10.13
C GLY A 333 25.61 7.02 -10.98
N ILE A 334 24.99 6.96 -12.15
CA ILE A 334 25.07 5.83 -13.07
C ILE A 334 26.46 5.75 -13.72
N ASP A 335 26.93 6.82 -14.35
CA ASP A 335 28.10 6.77 -15.24
C ASP A 335 29.43 7.02 -14.49
N ASP A 336 29.46 8.00 -13.58
CA ASP A 336 30.71 8.51 -13.01
C ASP A 336 31.06 7.91 -11.65
N TYR A 337 30.06 7.49 -10.85
CA TYR A 337 30.28 7.10 -9.46
C TYR A 337 30.05 5.61 -9.20
N TYR A 338 28.86 5.08 -9.49
CA TYR A 338 28.54 3.68 -9.21
C TYR A 338 28.76 2.75 -10.42
N SER A 339 28.94 3.25 -11.63
CA SER A 339 29.11 2.42 -12.85
C SER A 339 27.97 1.41 -13.00
N LEU A 340 26.74 1.92 -13.12
CA LEU A 340 25.50 1.14 -13.16
C LEU A 340 24.91 1.03 -14.57
N GLU A 341 25.69 1.31 -15.61
CA GLU A 341 25.27 1.21 -17.01
C GLU A 341 24.80 -0.21 -17.37
N ASP A 342 25.37 -1.23 -16.75
CA ASP A 342 24.99 -2.65 -16.94
C ASP A 342 23.88 -3.11 -15.98
N HIS A 343 23.47 -2.26 -15.03
CA HIS A 343 22.45 -2.63 -14.06
C HIS A 343 21.11 -2.89 -14.75
N GLN A 344 20.40 -3.94 -14.35
CA GLN A 344 19.14 -4.35 -14.99
C GLN A 344 18.08 -3.25 -15.09
N SER A 345 18.08 -2.30 -14.15
CA SER A 345 17.16 -1.14 -14.14
C SER A 345 17.54 -0.01 -15.10
N PHE A 346 18.79 0.04 -15.58
CA PHE A 346 19.32 1.17 -16.35
C PHE A 346 19.82 0.79 -17.74
N LYS A 347 20.28 -0.45 -17.94
CA LYS A 347 20.94 -0.91 -19.19
C LYS A 347 20.15 -0.63 -20.47
N ASP A 348 18.82 -0.70 -20.42
CA ASP A 348 17.97 -0.54 -21.60
C ASP A 348 17.35 0.86 -21.71
N VAL A 349 17.56 1.74 -20.72
CA VAL A 349 16.86 3.04 -20.62
C VAL A 349 17.80 4.24 -20.46
N ALA A 350 18.94 4.10 -19.79
CA ALA A 350 19.84 5.21 -19.48
C ALA A 350 20.42 5.85 -20.75
N THR A 351 20.99 5.04 -21.64
CA THR A 351 21.60 5.53 -22.90
C THR A 351 20.58 6.19 -23.84
N PRO A 352 19.40 5.58 -24.14
CA PRO A 352 18.37 6.25 -24.92
C PRO A 352 17.92 7.59 -24.33
N LEU A 353 17.71 7.64 -23.00
CA LEU A 353 17.31 8.88 -22.32
C LEU A 353 18.41 9.95 -22.43
N TRP A 354 19.66 9.59 -22.19
CA TRP A 354 20.80 10.51 -22.30
C TRP A 354 20.88 11.18 -23.68
N LEU A 355 20.75 10.38 -24.75
CA LEU A 355 20.80 10.86 -26.14
C LEU A 355 19.67 11.83 -26.49
N LEU A 356 18.46 11.60 -26.00
CA LEU A 356 17.32 12.51 -26.20
C LEU A 356 17.45 13.79 -25.37
N GLY A 357 18.06 13.68 -24.19
CA GLY A 357 18.28 14.79 -23.28
C GLY A 357 17.06 15.18 -22.44
N LYS A 358 17.32 15.88 -21.34
CA LYS A 358 16.35 16.19 -20.27
C LYS A 358 15.10 16.98 -20.68
N ASN A 359 15.10 17.60 -21.86
CA ASN A 359 14.00 18.43 -22.34
C ASN A 359 12.99 17.67 -23.21
N LEU A 360 13.36 16.50 -23.74
CA LEU A 360 12.53 15.71 -24.65
C LEU A 360 11.94 14.44 -23.99
N THR A 361 12.45 14.08 -22.82
CA THR A 361 12.03 12.90 -22.05
C THR A 361 11.03 13.13 -20.89
N PRO A 362 10.61 14.37 -20.50
CA PRO A 362 9.75 14.55 -19.33
C PRO A 362 8.45 13.72 -19.34
N THR A 363 7.80 13.56 -20.50
CA THR A 363 6.58 12.74 -20.67
C THR A 363 6.74 11.31 -20.15
N PHE A 364 7.96 10.77 -20.27
CA PHE A 364 8.29 9.41 -19.85
C PHE A 364 8.84 9.35 -18.43
N THR A 365 9.60 10.34 -17.97
CA THR A 365 10.32 10.24 -16.69
C THR A 365 9.56 10.83 -15.51
N ARG A 366 8.72 11.85 -15.71
CA ARG A 366 8.10 12.59 -14.60
C ARG A 366 7.10 11.78 -13.79
N GLY A 367 6.29 10.94 -14.42
CA GLY A 367 5.28 10.15 -13.72
C GLY A 367 5.82 9.02 -12.84
N SER A 368 7.15 8.83 -12.81
CA SER A 368 7.81 7.97 -11.82
C SER A 368 8.03 8.65 -10.45
N ASN A 369 7.97 9.99 -10.38
CA ASN A 369 8.15 10.72 -9.13
C ASN A 369 6.99 10.48 -8.17
N LEU A 370 7.28 10.16 -6.92
CA LEU A 370 6.33 9.89 -5.84
C LEU A 370 6.42 10.93 -4.71
N ALA A 371 7.24 11.98 -4.88
CA ALA A 371 7.38 13.04 -3.90
C ALA A 371 6.33 14.14 -4.10
N GLY A 372 5.68 14.54 -3.01
CA GLY A 372 4.80 15.72 -2.96
C GLY A 372 3.40 15.42 -3.48
N LEU A 373 2.87 14.26 -3.11
CA LEU A 373 1.56 13.77 -3.54
C LEU A 373 0.53 13.86 -2.44
N ASN A 374 -0.69 14.22 -2.83
CA ASN A 374 -1.84 14.20 -1.93
C ASN A 374 -2.69 12.97 -2.24
N VAL A 375 -3.11 12.28 -1.19
CA VAL A 375 -4.07 11.17 -1.29
C VAL A 375 -5.38 11.60 -0.64
N ASP A 376 -6.45 11.62 -1.41
CA ASP A 376 -7.80 11.82 -0.92
C ASP A 376 -8.38 10.47 -0.50
N ILE A 377 -9.01 10.43 0.68
CA ILE A 377 -9.64 9.23 1.25
C ILE A 377 -11.02 9.63 1.75
N TYR A 378 -12.04 9.04 1.14
CA TYR A 378 -13.39 8.98 1.66
C TYR A 378 -13.67 7.55 2.12
N LYS A 379 -14.18 7.39 3.34
CA LYS A 379 -14.58 6.10 3.89
C LYS A 379 -15.91 6.25 4.61
N ASN A 380 -16.79 5.28 4.42
CA ASN A 380 -17.98 5.11 5.24
C ASN A 380 -18.25 3.61 5.39
N ASN A 381 -17.94 3.06 6.56
CA ASN A 381 -18.03 1.64 6.89
C ASN A 381 -17.33 0.80 5.82
N SER A 382 -18.10 0.01 5.08
CA SER A 382 -17.70 -0.94 4.05
C SER A 382 -17.24 -0.31 2.73
N VAL A 383 -17.45 0.98 2.52
CA VAL A 383 -17.05 1.67 1.29
C VAL A 383 -15.87 2.61 1.49
N VAL A 384 -14.91 2.56 0.57
CA VAL A 384 -13.75 3.45 0.52
C VAL A 384 -13.58 3.96 -0.91
N LEU A 385 -13.46 5.27 -1.10
CA LEU A 385 -13.02 5.88 -2.35
C LEU A 385 -11.73 6.63 -2.08
N SER A 386 -10.67 6.27 -2.79
CA SER A 386 -9.38 6.93 -2.62
C SER A 386 -8.74 7.27 -3.95
N SER A 387 -7.98 8.36 -3.98
CA SER A 387 -7.32 8.85 -5.20
C SER A 387 -6.10 9.71 -4.94
N LEU A 388 -5.26 9.85 -5.97
CA LEU A 388 -4.13 10.76 -6.01
C LEU A 388 -4.56 12.09 -6.62
N GLY A 389 -4.38 13.19 -5.88
CA GLY A 389 -4.66 14.53 -6.40
C GLY A 389 -3.77 14.85 -7.61
N ASN A 390 -4.39 15.13 -8.77
CA ASN A 390 -3.79 15.43 -10.09
C ASN A 390 -2.27 15.20 -10.21
N HIS A 391 -1.87 13.93 -10.29
CA HIS A 391 -0.48 13.51 -10.37
C HIS A 391 -0.04 13.24 -11.82
N TYR A 392 0.76 14.14 -12.40
CA TYR A 392 1.31 14.04 -13.77
C TYR A 392 0.34 13.44 -14.80
N GLY A 393 -0.94 13.84 -14.78
CA GLY A 393 -1.90 13.26 -15.71
C GLY A 393 -1.51 13.54 -17.17
N GLY A 394 -1.51 12.50 -17.99
CA GLY A 394 -1.01 12.46 -19.37
C GLY A 394 0.41 11.91 -19.53
N TYR A 395 1.18 11.81 -18.45
CA TYR A 395 2.54 11.26 -18.43
C TYR A 395 2.51 9.75 -18.15
N MET A 396 3.59 9.04 -18.49
CA MET A 396 3.74 7.61 -18.21
C MET A 396 3.62 7.32 -16.70
N GLY A 397 2.82 6.32 -16.33
CA GLY A 397 2.39 6.10 -14.95
C GLY A 397 2.99 4.91 -14.21
N TYR A 398 3.73 4.05 -14.91
CA TYR A 398 4.44 2.91 -14.31
C TYR A 398 3.59 2.11 -13.31
N GLN A 399 4.02 2.00 -12.06
CA GLN A 399 3.39 1.26 -10.98
C GLN A 399 2.47 2.11 -10.09
N THR A 400 2.07 3.30 -10.51
CA THR A 400 1.21 4.16 -9.69
C THR A 400 -0.26 3.76 -9.82
N TRP A 401 -1.00 3.77 -8.71
CA TRP A 401 -2.44 3.47 -8.62
C TRP A 401 -3.21 4.77 -8.39
N PRO A 402 -3.78 5.40 -9.44
CA PRO A 402 -4.29 6.76 -9.35
C PRO A 402 -5.57 6.88 -8.54
N TRP A 403 -6.42 5.86 -8.58
CA TRP A 403 -7.66 5.81 -7.81
C TRP A 403 -8.16 4.37 -7.67
N VAL A 404 -8.89 4.10 -6.58
CA VAL A 404 -9.59 2.83 -6.34
C VAL A 404 -10.87 3.11 -5.56
N ALA A 405 -11.97 2.49 -5.98
CA ALA A 405 -13.20 2.38 -5.22
C ALA A 405 -13.30 0.96 -4.62
N THR A 406 -13.50 0.88 -3.32
CA THR A 406 -13.70 -0.35 -2.57
C THR A 406 -15.13 -0.42 -2.08
N VAL A 407 -15.81 -1.53 -2.33
CA VAL A 407 -17.12 -1.84 -1.76
C VAL A 407 -17.07 -3.24 -1.16
N GLU A 408 -17.23 -3.33 0.16
CA GLU A 408 -17.03 -4.57 0.92
C GLU A 408 -15.59 -5.09 0.70
N ASP A 409 -15.43 -6.16 -0.08
CA ASP A 409 -14.19 -6.84 -0.44
C ASP A 409 -13.87 -6.75 -1.94
N ILE A 410 -14.57 -5.90 -2.68
CA ILE A 410 -14.36 -5.68 -4.11
C ILE A 410 -13.54 -4.40 -4.32
N ALA A 411 -12.46 -4.50 -5.11
CA ALA A 411 -11.76 -3.35 -5.69
C ALA A 411 -12.19 -3.06 -7.13
N VAL A 412 -12.50 -1.79 -7.43
CA VAL A 412 -12.78 -1.30 -8.77
C VAL A 412 -11.88 -0.11 -9.09
N TRP A 413 -11.20 -0.17 -10.23
CA TRP A 413 -10.32 0.91 -10.72
C TRP A 413 -10.24 0.87 -12.25
N SER A 414 -9.84 1.98 -12.85
CA SER A 414 -9.48 2.03 -14.28
C SER A 414 -7.97 2.06 -14.48
N GLN A 415 -7.52 1.52 -15.60
CA GLN A 415 -6.10 1.39 -15.92
C GLN A 415 -5.86 1.60 -17.42
N SER A 416 -4.82 2.37 -17.76
CA SER A 416 -4.46 2.65 -19.15
C SER A 416 -3.54 1.57 -19.76
N GLY A 417 -3.56 1.48 -21.08
CA GLY A 417 -2.79 0.51 -21.86
C GLY A 417 -3.61 -0.69 -22.31
N GLU A 418 -2.93 -1.59 -23.03
CA GLU A 418 -3.51 -2.75 -23.71
C GLU A 418 -4.61 -3.43 -22.89
N VAL A 419 -5.81 -3.54 -23.48
CA VAL A 419 -6.97 -4.14 -22.82
C VAL A 419 -6.92 -5.66 -22.88
N LYS A 420 -6.46 -6.23 -21.77
CA LYS A 420 -6.45 -7.66 -21.48
C LYS A 420 -6.88 -7.92 -20.04
N SER A 421 -7.14 -9.18 -19.73
CA SER A 421 -7.39 -9.63 -18.36
C SER A 421 -6.33 -9.06 -17.42
N PHE A 422 -6.79 -8.55 -16.27
CA PHE A 422 -5.95 -7.84 -15.32
C PHE A 422 -4.82 -8.71 -14.74
N ASP A 423 -5.04 -10.02 -14.60
CA ASP A 423 -4.01 -10.99 -14.19
C ASP A 423 -2.89 -11.18 -15.22
N SER A 424 -3.17 -10.87 -16.49
CA SER A 424 -2.23 -10.97 -17.60
C SER A 424 -1.44 -9.67 -17.85
N ARG A 425 -1.66 -8.64 -17.03
CA ARG A 425 -0.92 -7.37 -17.11
C ARG A 425 0.42 -7.47 -16.37
N GLY A 426 1.49 -6.99 -17.02
CA GLY A 426 2.82 -7.00 -16.43
C GLY A 426 2.94 -6.00 -15.27
N SER A 427 3.72 -6.34 -14.25
CA SER A 427 3.86 -5.54 -13.03
C SER A 427 4.68 -4.26 -13.18
N GLN A 428 5.49 -4.12 -14.24
CA GLN A 428 6.44 -2.99 -14.37
C GLN A 428 5.80 -1.74 -14.98
N THR A 429 4.81 -1.88 -15.86
CA THR A 429 4.13 -0.77 -16.53
C THR A 429 2.63 -0.99 -16.46
N ASN A 430 2.04 -0.70 -15.30
CA ASN A 430 0.61 -0.85 -15.09
C ASN A 430 -0.17 0.25 -15.82
N ASN A 431 0.36 1.48 -15.91
CA ASN A 431 -0.28 2.57 -16.64
C ASN A 431 0.63 3.11 -17.75
N THR A 432 0.18 3.05 -19.00
CA THR A 432 0.87 3.70 -20.13
C THR A 432 0.81 5.22 -20.01
N HIS A 433 -0.24 5.74 -19.38
CA HIS A 433 -0.38 7.14 -18.99
C HIS A 433 -1.30 7.33 -17.78
N LEU A 434 -1.02 8.31 -16.94
CA LEU A 434 -1.81 8.63 -15.75
C LEU A 434 -3.05 9.46 -16.09
N PRO A 435 -4.18 9.28 -15.38
CA PRO A 435 -5.29 10.20 -15.43
C PRO A 435 -5.01 11.46 -14.60
N LYS A 436 -5.64 12.57 -14.99
CA LYS A 436 -5.84 13.73 -14.11
C LYS A 436 -7.05 13.41 -13.22
N VAL A 437 -6.88 13.37 -11.90
CA VAL A 437 -7.92 12.94 -10.96
C VAL A 437 -8.31 14.07 -10.02
N ILE A 438 -9.62 14.21 -9.80
CA ILE A 438 -10.23 15.05 -8.76
C ILE A 438 -11.24 14.18 -8.02
N GLN A 439 -11.17 14.19 -6.69
CA GLN A 439 -12.17 13.61 -5.83
C GLN A 439 -12.80 14.70 -4.97
N GLN A 440 -14.11 14.59 -4.77
CA GLN A 440 -14.86 15.39 -3.82
C GLN A 440 -15.79 14.44 -3.07
N ASP A 441 -15.48 14.24 -1.78
CA ASP A 441 -16.21 13.32 -0.91
C ASP A 441 -16.28 11.91 -1.55
N ASN A 442 -17.49 11.41 -1.80
CA ASN A 442 -17.76 10.11 -2.40
C ASN A 442 -17.89 10.13 -3.93
N LEU A 443 -17.57 11.24 -4.60
CA LEU A 443 -17.56 11.38 -6.06
C LEU A 443 -16.14 11.60 -6.57
N LEU A 444 -15.76 10.88 -7.63
CA LEU A 444 -14.47 11.01 -8.30
C LEU A 444 -14.65 11.21 -9.81
N MET A 445 -13.76 12.01 -10.38
CA MET A 445 -13.56 12.19 -11.81
C MET A 445 -12.11 11.85 -12.17
N ALA A 446 -11.93 10.96 -13.15
CA ALA A 446 -10.63 10.61 -13.71
C ALA A 446 -10.61 10.88 -15.22
N ILE A 447 -9.70 11.75 -15.67
CA ILE A 447 -9.52 12.11 -17.06
C ILE A 447 -8.23 11.51 -17.60
N TYR A 448 -8.37 10.56 -18.50
CA TYR A 448 -7.25 10.08 -19.30
C TYR A 448 -7.11 11.02 -20.49
N TRP A 449 -5.94 11.63 -20.63
CA TRP A 449 -5.59 12.48 -21.76
C TRP A 449 -4.07 12.37 -21.93
N PRO A 450 -3.58 11.40 -22.72
CA PRO A 450 -2.16 11.16 -22.89
C PRO A 450 -1.48 12.33 -23.60
N ASN A 451 -0.25 12.66 -23.19
CA ASN A 451 0.59 13.59 -23.93
C ASN A 451 0.86 13.04 -25.35
N SER A 452 1.11 13.93 -26.31
CA SER A 452 1.29 13.52 -27.71
C SER A 452 2.45 12.55 -27.92
N GLU A 453 3.52 12.61 -27.12
CA GLU A 453 4.68 11.73 -27.26
C GLU A 453 4.36 10.28 -26.89
N ILE A 454 3.38 10.04 -26.02
CA ILE A 454 2.88 8.68 -25.70
C ILE A 454 2.25 8.06 -26.95
N ASN A 455 1.46 8.85 -27.69
CA ASN A 455 0.79 8.42 -28.92
C ASN A 455 1.76 8.28 -30.09
N ALA A 456 2.77 9.15 -30.18
CA ALA A 456 3.77 9.14 -31.25
C ALA A 456 4.74 7.95 -31.12
N GLY A 457 4.94 7.45 -29.89
CA GLY A 457 5.76 6.29 -29.63
C GLY A 457 7.27 6.55 -29.63
N ASP A 458 7.68 7.78 -29.36
CA ASP A 458 9.02 8.30 -29.65
C ASP A 458 10.17 7.55 -28.94
N LEU A 459 9.96 7.10 -27.69
CA LEU A 459 11.00 6.43 -26.88
C LEU A 459 10.80 4.91 -26.75
N PHE A 460 9.56 4.44 -26.66
CA PHE A 460 9.24 3.04 -26.36
C PHE A 460 8.46 2.33 -27.46
N GLY A 461 8.32 2.95 -28.64
CA GLY A 461 7.33 2.56 -29.64
C GLY A 461 5.93 3.05 -29.28
N PRO A 462 4.96 2.97 -30.21
CA PRO A 462 3.59 3.42 -29.96
C PRO A 462 3.00 2.66 -28.78
N LEU A 463 2.62 3.39 -27.74
CA LEU A 463 2.00 2.82 -26.55
C LEU A 463 0.49 2.81 -26.73
N ASP A 464 -0.13 1.72 -26.28
CA ASP A 464 -1.57 1.62 -26.24
C ASP A 464 -2.14 2.65 -25.25
N THR A 465 -3.16 3.40 -25.67
CA THR A 465 -3.80 4.46 -24.87
C THR A 465 -5.26 4.16 -24.54
N ASP A 466 -5.68 2.92 -24.76
CA ASP A 466 -6.97 2.44 -24.29
C ASP A 466 -7.00 2.44 -22.76
N VAL A 467 -8.21 2.42 -22.22
CA VAL A 467 -8.45 2.37 -20.78
C VAL A 467 -9.51 1.31 -20.52
N SER A 468 -9.22 0.41 -19.58
CA SER A 468 -10.18 -0.59 -19.12
C SER A 468 -10.47 -0.43 -17.64
N LEU A 469 -11.66 -0.89 -17.26
CA LEU A 469 -12.16 -0.94 -15.89
C LEU A 469 -12.04 -2.37 -15.37
N HIS A 470 -11.40 -2.54 -14.22
CA HIS A 470 -11.54 -3.77 -13.47
C HIS A 470 -12.93 -3.80 -12.82
N TRP A 471 -13.79 -4.68 -13.32
CA TRP A 471 -15.15 -4.86 -12.81
C TRP A 471 -15.48 -6.36 -12.65
N PRO A 472 -15.29 -6.92 -11.44
CA PRO A 472 -15.49 -8.34 -11.19
C PRO A 472 -16.99 -8.65 -11.09
N THR A 473 -17.63 -8.83 -12.26
CA THR A 473 -19.09 -8.96 -12.42
C THR A 473 -19.69 -9.99 -11.46
N GLU A 474 -19.04 -11.15 -11.31
CA GLU A 474 -19.53 -12.28 -10.51
C GLU A 474 -19.49 -12.03 -8.99
N GLU A 475 -18.79 -10.99 -8.53
CA GLU A 475 -18.68 -10.69 -7.09
C GLU A 475 -19.80 -9.80 -6.55
N PHE A 476 -20.51 -9.10 -7.44
CA PHE A 476 -21.65 -8.26 -7.07
C PHE A 476 -22.92 -9.10 -6.93
N ASN A 477 -23.81 -8.72 -6.01
CA ASN A 477 -25.14 -9.35 -5.90
C ASN A 477 -26.08 -8.89 -7.02
N GLU A 478 -25.89 -7.65 -7.49
CA GLU A 478 -26.74 -7.05 -8.51
C GLU A 478 -25.93 -6.03 -9.31
N ILE A 479 -26.13 -6.04 -10.63
CA ILE A 479 -25.51 -5.10 -11.56
C ILE A 479 -26.57 -4.55 -12.50
N GLN A 480 -26.52 -3.25 -12.74
CA GLN A 480 -27.35 -2.55 -13.71
C GLN A 480 -26.49 -1.64 -14.58
N GLU A 481 -26.77 -1.61 -15.88
CA GLU A 481 -26.19 -0.62 -16.78
C GLU A 481 -27.26 0.41 -17.18
N ASN A 482 -26.99 1.70 -16.94
CA ASN A 482 -27.84 2.80 -17.39
C ASN A 482 -27.02 3.77 -18.26
N GLY A 483 -27.14 3.61 -19.57
CA GLY A 483 -26.38 4.39 -20.55
C GLY A 483 -24.87 4.19 -20.38
N ARG A 484 -24.18 5.18 -19.80
CA ARG A 484 -22.73 5.16 -19.55
C ARG A 484 -22.36 4.73 -18.13
N TRP A 485 -23.34 4.54 -17.26
CA TRP A 485 -23.13 4.09 -15.90
C TRP A 485 -23.17 2.57 -15.82
N ILE A 486 -22.19 1.98 -15.14
CA ILE A 486 -22.28 0.62 -14.59
C ILE A 486 -22.50 0.79 -13.09
N ILE A 487 -23.54 0.15 -12.58
CA ILE A 487 -23.97 0.28 -11.19
C ILE A 487 -23.96 -1.11 -10.58
N GLY A 488 -23.31 -1.26 -9.44
CA GLY A 488 -23.15 -2.54 -8.73
C GLY A 488 -23.53 -2.41 -7.26
N ARG A 489 -24.11 -3.48 -6.72
CA ARG A 489 -24.36 -3.64 -5.29
C ARG A 489 -23.73 -4.92 -4.78
N LYS A 490 -23.09 -4.84 -3.63
CA LYS A 490 -22.77 -5.99 -2.78
C LYS A 490 -23.27 -5.71 -1.37
N ASN A 491 -24.14 -6.58 -0.86
CA ASN A 491 -24.86 -6.39 0.39
C ASN A 491 -25.50 -4.99 0.43
N ASP A 492 -25.13 -4.19 1.41
CA ASP A 492 -25.63 -2.83 1.60
C ASP A 492 -24.68 -1.75 1.07
N SER A 493 -23.69 -2.14 0.26
CA SER A 493 -22.68 -1.26 -0.36
C SER A 493 -22.91 -1.10 -1.85
N TYR A 494 -22.76 0.13 -2.34
CA TYR A 494 -23.15 0.56 -3.67
C TYR A 494 -21.99 1.28 -4.37
N LEU A 495 -21.82 1.00 -5.66
CA LEU A 495 -20.84 1.65 -6.52
C LEU A 495 -21.47 1.95 -7.88
N ALA A 496 -21.22 3.14 -8.41
CA ALA A 496 -21.50 3.48 -9.80
C ALA A 496 -20.23 3.99 -10.47
N VAL A 497 -19.95 3.50 -11.68
CA VAL A 497 -18.83 3.95 -12.51
C VAL A 497 -19.36 4.53 -13.81
N PHE A 498 -19.01 5.79 -14.07
CA PHE A 498 -19.26 6.46 -15.34
C PHE A 498 -18.13 6.15 -16.32
N ARG A 499 -18.49 5.82 -17.55
CA ARG A 499 -17.55 5.48 -18.62
C ARG A 499 -17.59 6.48 -19.77
N GLY A 500 -16.43 6.72 -20.36
CA GLY A 500 -16.30 7.57 -21.56
C GLY A 500 -17.00 6.98 -22.80
N CYS A 501 -17.26 5.67 -22.79
CA CYS A 501 -17.90 4.89 -23.83
C CYS A 501 -18.80 3.79 -23.22
N SER A 502 -19.59 3.11 -24.04
CA SER A 502 -20.38 1.94 -23.63
C SER A 502 -19.83 0.61 -24.15
N SER A 503 -18.65 0.60 -24.77
CA SER A 503 -18.05 -0.60 -25.39
C SER A 503 -17.40 -1.53 -24.38
N LYS A 504 -17.09 -2.72 -24.87
CA LYS A 504 -16.16 -3.68 -24.26
C LYS A 504 -15.07 -4.00 -25.29
N ILE A 505 -13.85 -4.22 -24.83
CA ILE A 505 -12.70 -4.63 -25.64
C ILE A 505 -12.23 -5.96 -25.05
N ASN A 506 -12.15 -7.01 -25.87
CA ASN A 506 -11.78 -8.36 -25.41
C ASN A 506 -12.61 -8.89 -24.23
N GLY A 507 -13.88 -8.48 -24.14
CA GLY A 507 -14.79 -8.88 -23.04
C GLY A 507 -14.69 -8.01 -21.78
N GLU A 508 -13.67 -7.16 -21.67
CA GLU A 508 -13.47 -6.22 -20.56
C GLU A 508 -14.19 -4.91 -20.82
N TYR A 509 -14.70 -4.26 -19.78
CA TYR A 509 -15.21 -2.89 -19.89
C TYR A 509 -14.06 -1.96 -20.28
N GLY A 510 -14.07 -1.49 -21.52
CA GLY A 510 -12.93 -0.80 -22.10
C GLY A 510 -13.35 0.16 -23.21
N CYS A 511 -12.59 1.25 -23.31
CA CYS A 511 -12.85 2.33 -24.24
C CYS A 511 -11.63 2.58 -25.13
N GLU A 512 -11.87 2.53 -26.44
CA GLU A 512 -10.96 3.05 -27.46
C GLU A 512 -11.20 4.57 -27.54
N GLY A 513 -10.22 5.36 -27.15
CA GLY A 513 -10.37 6.81 -27.01
C GLY A 513 -10.03 7.59 -28.29
N ASN A 514 -10.55 8.82 -28.40
CA ASN A 514 -10.10 9.82 -29.38
C ASN A 514 -8.62 10.18 -29.10
N ARG A 515 -7.69 9.37 -29.61
CA ARG A 515 -6.25 9.41 -29.25
C ARG A 515 -6.03 9.22 -27.74
N GLY A 516 -6.80 8.32 -27.13
CA GLY A 516 -6.72 8.02 -25.70
C GLY A 516 -7.43 9.00 -24.76
N ARG A 517 -8.06 10.09 -25.24
CA ARG A 517 -8.77 11.02 -24.35
C ARG A 517 -10.14 10.48 -23.89
N GLN A 518 -10.33 10.33 -22.58
CA GLN A 518 -11.51 9.68 -21.99
C GLN A 518 -11.87 10.25 -20.61
N LEU A 519 -13.18 10.44 -20.37
CA LEU A 519 -13.76 10.80 -19.07
C LEU A 519 -14.28 9.56 -18.36
N TRP A 520 -13.81 9.32 -17.14
CA TRP A 520 -14.29 8.31 -16.22
C TRP A 520 -14.73 8.95 -14.90
N GLY A 521 -15.60 8.27 -14.16
CA GLY A 521 -15.99 8.72 -12.82
C GLY A 521 -16.42 7.56 -11.94
N ALA A 522 -16.37 7.75 -10.63
CA ALA A 522 -16.82 6.78 -9.65
C ALA A 522 -17.63 7.49 -8.56
N TYR A 523 -18.72 6.86 -8.12
CA TYR A 523 -19.55 7.32 -7.02
C TYR A 523 -19.84 6.16 -6.09
N VAL A 524 -19.52 6.30 -4.81
CA VAL A 524 -19.71 5.25 -3.79
C VAL A 524 -20.77 5.63 -2.77
N GLY A 525 -21.47 4.64 -2.25
CA GLY A 525 -22.48 4.81 -1.23
C GLY A 525 -22.80 3.50 -0.54
N ASN A 526 -23.67 3.55 0.47
CA ASN A 526 -24.18 2.39 1.17
C ASN A 526 -25.54 2.70 1.79
N SER A 527 -26.14 1.73 2.48
CA SER A 527 -27.44 1.90 3.15
C SER A 527 -27.44 3.05 4.17
N SER A 528 -26.32 3.35 4.84
CA SER A 528 -26.26 4.46 5.79
C SER A 528 -26.32 5.84 5.13
N THR A 529 -25.84 5.95 3.89
CA THR A 529 -25.78 7.22 3.14
C THR A 529 -27.00 7.42 2.24
N HIS A 530 -27.59 6.33 1.72
CA HIS A 530 -28.68 6.38 0.74
C HIS A 530 -29.98 5.71 1.24
N GLY A 531 -29.97 5.09 2.41
CA GLY A 531 -31.09 4.31 2.96
C GLY A 531 -31.22 2.92 2.32
N ASN A 532 -31.25 2.84 0.99
CA ASN A 532 -31.32 1.58 0.23
C ASN A 532 -30.76 1.74 -1.19
N TYR A 533 -30.64 0.61 -1.90
CA TYR A 533 -30.11 0.57 -3.26
C TYR A 533 -30.96 1.32 -4.28
N GLN A 534 -32.29 1.30 -4.14
CA GLN A 534 -33.17 2.01 -5.07
C GLN A 534 -32.98 3.53 -5.00
N ASN A 535 -32.73 4.08 -3.81
CA ASN A 535 -32.40 5.50 -3.66
C ASN A 535 -31.05 5.83 -4.30
N PHE A 536 -30.06 4.94 -4.18
CA PHE A 536 -28.78 5.09 -4.87
C PHE A 536 -28.97 5.09 -6.40
N LEU A 537 -29.77 4.17 -6.95
CA LEU A 537 -30.13 4.16 -8.36
C LEU A 537 -30.79 5.48 -8.79
N ASN A 538 -31.73 5.99 -7.99
CA ASN A 538 -32.38 7.27 -8.27
C ASN A 538 -31.37 8.44 -8.31
N SER A 539 -30.33 8.44 -7.46
CA SER A 539 -29.26 9.44 -7.50
C SER A 539 -28.43 9.35 -8.78
N ILE A 540 -28.18 8.13 -9.29
CA ILE A 540 -27.48 7.91 -10.57
C ILE A 540 -28.36 8.27 -11.78
N ASP A 541 -29.66 7.96 -11.75
CA ASP A 541 -30.60 8.29 -12.83
C ASP A 541 -30.77 9.81 -13.00
N ASN A 542 -30.61 10.56 -11.91
CA ASN A 542 -30.60 12.02 -11.91
C ASN A 542 -29.21 12.64 -12.14
N ALA A 543 -28.16 11.82 -12.29
CA ALA A 543 -26.82 12.31 -12.54
C ALA A 543 -26.73 13.00 -13.91
N SER A 544 -25.87 14.00 -14.00
CA SER A 544 -25.58 14.69 -15.25
C SER A 544 -24.09 14.78 -15.51
N TYR A 545 -23.71 14.80 -16.78
CA TYR A 545 -22.35 15.00 -17.20
C TYR A 545 -22.28 15.93 -18.41
N TYR A 546 -21.15 16.61 -18.56
CA TYR A 546 -20.85 17.45 -19.70
C TYR A 546 -19.37 17.29 -20.04
N ASN A 547 -19.06 17.26 -21.33
CA ASN A 547 -17.69 17.45 -21.77
C ASN A 547 -17.63 18.18 -23.12
N SER A 548 -16.64 19.05 -23.28
CA SER A 548 -16.33 19.74 -24.54
C SER A 548 -14.81 19.91 -24.66
N LEU A 549 -14.30 19.78 -25.89
CA LEU A 549 -12.93 20.17 -26.22
C LEU A 549 -12.99 21.45 -27.04
N ASP A 550 -12.54 22.54 -26.44
CA ASP A 550 -12.62 23.86 -27.02
C ASP A 550 -11.22 24.37 -27.36
N PHE A 551 -11.03 24.91 -28.56
CA PHE A 551 -9.78 25.56 -28.93
C PHE A 551 -9.77 27.01 -28.44
N HIS A 552 -8.78 27.39 -27.65
CA HIS A 552 -8.63 28.73 -27.11
C HIS A 552 -7.53 29.51 -27.83
N PHE A 553 -7.92 30.50 -28.62
CA PHE A 553 -6.98 31.35 -29.38
C PHE A 553 -5.98 32.13 -28.50
N SER A 554 -6.33 32.44 -27.25
CA SER A 554 -5.45 33.23 -26.35
C SER A 554 -4.19 32.49 -25.90
N CYS A 555 -4.25 31.16 -25.80
CA CYS A 555 -3.11 30.31 -25.45
C CYS A 555 -2.65 29.44 -26.64
N PHE A 556 -3.40 29.49 -27.75
CA PHE A 556 -3.23 28.56 -28.87
C PHE A 556 -3.24 27.10 -28.40
N CYS A 557 -4.16 26.77 -27.49
CA CYS A 557 -4.21 25.48 -26.79
C CYS A 557 -5.64 24.92 -26.77
N ASN A 558 -5.78 23.60 -26.67
CA ASN A 558 -7.07 22.98 -26.41
C ASN A 558 -7.36 23.01 -24.90
N ARG A 559 -8.62 23.26 -24.54
CA ARG A 559 -9.11 23.07 -23.18
C ARG A 559 -10.21 22.03 -23.17
N TYR A 560 -10.07 21.04 -22.30
CA TYR A 560 -11.08 20.02 -22.08
C TYR A 560 -11.90 20.40 -20.85
N HIS A 561 -13.11 20.90 -21.10
CA HIS A 561 -14.09 21.17 -20.04
C HIS A 561 -14.83 19.89 -19.73
N VAL A 562 -14.84 19.50 -18.46
CA VAL A 562 -15.54 18.31 -17.97
C VAL A 562 -16.34 18.64 -16.72
N ARG A 563 -17.55 18.10 -16.65
CA ARG A 563 -18.41 18.19 -15.47
C ARG A 563 -19.08 16.85 -15.22
N ILE A 564 -19.10 16.42 -13.97
CA ILE A 564 -19.94 15.32 -13.47
C ILE A 564 -20.69 15.85 -12.24
N THR A 565 -21.99 15.56 -12.16
CA THR A 565 -22.83 15.89 -11.02
C THR A 565 -23.66 14.67 -10.63
N VAL A 566 -23.55 14.25 -9.38
CA VAL A 566 -24.27 13.11 -8.80
C VAL A 566 -24.70 13.51 -7.40
N ASP A 567 -25.99 13.34 -7.07
CA ASP A 567 -26.51 13.56 -5.71
C ASP A 567 -26.15 14.91 -5.07
N GLY A 568 -26.14 15.99 -5.87
CA GLY A 568 -25.75 17.33 -5.42
C GLY A 568 -24.24 17.59 -5.36
N ASN A 569 -23.40 16.54 -5.40
CA ASN A 569 -21.95 16.68 -5.56
C ASN A 569 -21.62 17.01 -7.01
N LYS A 570 -20.70 17.95 -7.22
CA LYS A 570 -20.36 18.49 -8.55
C LYS A 570 -18.86 18.70 -8.69
N ILE A 571 -18.26 18.00 -9.65
CA ILE A 571 -16.90 18.28 -10.13
C ILE A 571 -17.05 18.97 -11.49
N ASP A 572 -16.48 20.17 -11.65
CA ASP A 572 -16.57 21.01 -12.84
C ASP A 572 -15.22 21.70 -13.08
N HIS A 573 -14.50 21.25 -14.10
CA HIS A 573 -13.09 21.59 -14.27
C HIS A 573 -12.68 21.76 -15.74
N TYR A 574 -11.77 22.71 -15.98
CA TYR A 574 -11.11 22.90 -17.27
C TYR A 574 -9.68 22.36 -17.21
N TRP A 575 -9.39 21.35 -18.01
CA TRP A 575 -8.03 20.86 -18.19
C TRP A 575 -7.41 21.53 -19.40
N ASN A 576 -6.22 22.10 -19.23
CA ASN A 576 -5.42 22.55 -20.37
C ASN A 576 -4.62 21.35 -20.92
N ASP A 577 -4.40 21.39 -22.24
CA ASP A 577 -3.39 20.58 -22.95
C ASP A 577 -2.01 20.81 -22.34
#